data_AF-A0A1E7EQP5-F1
#
_entry.id   AF-A0A1E7EQP5-F1
#
_cell.length_a   1.000
_cell.length_b   1.000
_cell.length_c   1.000
_cell.angle_alpha   90.00
_cell.angle_beta   90.00
_cell.angle_gamma   90.00
#
_symmetry.space_group_name_H-M   'P 1'
#
loop_
_entity.id
_entity.type
_entity.pdbx_description
1 polymer ?
#
loop_
_entity_poly.entity_id
_entity_poly.type
_entity_poly.pdbx_seq_one_letter_code
_entity_poly.pdbx_strand_id
1 'polypeptide(L)'
;MIPSDCRKGNCLTCTGTHASASSRSSSGTSVVCDDDGLSPHMSQTIQEKGYILTCSTRVIGEGLQLNLGENQKVWKDVYQERFENGPVQDVAWAAMARTKRLSDERNKPRWQKATEEGIILAGDNDESDDSSSTTTTTSDDKE
;
A
#
# COMPACT_ATOMS: atom_id res chain seq x y z
N MET A 1 -34.67 8.61 5.53
CA MET A 1 -34.25 9.89 4.89
C MET A 1 -32.90 9.65 4.24
N ILE A 2 -32.68 10.11 2.99
CA ILE A 2 -31.38 9.95 2.32
C ILE A 2 -30.39 10.95 2.93
N PRO A 3 -29.22 10.50 3.43
CA PRO A 3 -28.21 11.42 3.96
C PRO A 3 -27.74 12.40 2.88
N SER A 4 -27.71 13.70 3.19
CA SER A 4 -27.23 14.71 2.24
C SER A 4 -26.84 16.00 2.95
N ASP A 5 -25.65 16.53 2.63
CA ASP A 5 -25.18 17.84 3.10
C ASP A 5 -25.02 18.81 1.93
N CYS A 6 -23.98 18.63 1.09
CA CYS A 6 -23.65 19.62 0.05
C CYS A 6 -24.58 19.61 -1.16
N ARG A 7 -25.23 18.46 -1.44
CA ARG A 7 -26.12 18.22 -2.61
C ARG A 7 -25.52 18.59 -3.97
N LYS A 8 -24.18 18.60 -4.08
CA LYS A 8 -23.43 18.94 -5.30
C LYS A 8 -22.32 17.94 -5.63
N GLY A 9 -22.30 16.78 -4.96
CA GLY A 9 -21.25 15.77 -5.16
C GLY A 9 -19.90 16.12 -4.53
N ASN A 10 -19.78 17.19 -3.73
CA ASN A 10 -18.50 17.63 -3.14
C ASN A 10 -18.18 16.98 -1.78
N CYS A 11 -19.08 16.13 -1.27
CA CYS A 11 -18.91 15.46 0.02
C CYS A 11 -19.36 14.00 -0.07
N LEU A 12 -18.94 13.18 0.89
CA LEU A 12 -19.24 11.74 0.95
C LEU A 12 -20.49 11.40 1.78
N THR A 13 -21.24 12.41 2.25
CA THR A 13 -22.39 12.18 3.14
C THR A 13 -23.47 11.34 2.46
N CYS A 14 -23.75 11.62 1.18
CA CYS A 14 -24.78 10.93 0.41
C CYS A 14 -24.28 9.66 -0.29
N THR A 15 -23.14 9.11 0.14
CA THR A 15 -22.62 7.93 -0.53
C THR A 15 -23.42 6.68 -0.15
N GLY A 16 -23.73 5.89 -1.16
CA GLY A 16 -24.30 4.56 -1.03
C GLY A 16 -23.47 3.51 -1.77
N THR A 17 -23.72 2.25 -1.43
CA THR A 17 -23.12 1.08 -2.09
C THR A 17 -24.21 0.23 -2.71
N HIS A 18 -23.90 -0.49 -3.79
CA HIS A 18 -24.86 -1.44 -4.35
C HIS A 18 -25.19 -2.54 -3.33
N ALA A 19 -26.47 -2.84 -3.15
CA ALA A 19 -26.88 -4.04 -2.41
C ALA A 19 -26.47 -5.30 -3.18
N SER A 20 -26.23 -6.42 -2.47
CA SER A 20 -25.73 -7.67 -3.09
C SER A 20 -26.62 -8.20 -4.22
N ALA A 21 -27.92 -7.90 -4.22
CA ALA A 21 -28.86 -8.26 -5.29
C ALA A 21 -28.84 -7.31 -6.50
N SER A 22 -28.21 -6.13 -6.34
CA SER A 22 -28.05 -5.07 -7.35
C SER A 22 -26.57 -4.91 -7.73
N SER A 23 -25.73 -5.90 -7.42
CA SER A 23 -24.32 -5.97 -7.82
C SER A 23 -24.22 -5.57 -9.29
N ARG A 24 -23.39 -4.56 -9.62
CA ARG A 24 -23.14 -4.02 -11.00
C ARG A 24 -23.37 -5.12 -12.02
N SER A 25 -24.61 -5.28 -12.48
CA SER A 25 -24.98 -6.49 -13.16
C SER A 25 -24.18 -6.54 -14.45
N SER A 26 -23.80 -7.74 -14.85
CA SER A 26 -23.09 -8.10 -16.09
C SER A 26 -23.71 -7.58 -17.40
N SER A 27 -24.72 -6.71 -17.33
CA SER A 27 -25.51 -6.13 -18.43
C SER A 27 -25.44 -4.60 -18.50
N GLY A 28 -24.65 -3.92 -17.66
CA GLY A 28 -24.47 -2.46 -17.70
C GLY A 28 -24.94 -1.74 -16.43
N THR A 29 -24.44 -0.53 -16.22
CA THR A 29 -24.70 0.27 -15.02
C THR A 29 -26.13 0.85 -15.06
N SER A 30 -27.00 0.51 -14.11
CA SER A 30 -28.36 1.10 -13.97
C SER A 30 -28.36 2.57 -13.55
N VAL A 31 -27.18 3.19 -13.48
CA VAL A 31 -26.98 4.57 -13.05
C VAL A 31 -25.99 5.28 -13.96
N VAL A 32 -26.20 6.58 -14.10
CA VAL A 32 -25.25 7.52 -14.71
C VAL A 32 -24.82 8.48 -13.61
N CYS A 33 -23.52 8.52 -13.34
CA CYS A 33 -22.94 9.52 -12.46
C CYS A 33 -22.73 10.80 -13.28
N ASP A 34 -23.39 11.89 -12.87
CA ASP A 34 -23.10 13.23 -13.40
C ASP A 34 -21.78 13.73 -12.77
N ASP A 35 -21.21 14.83 -13.30
CA ASP A 35 -19.97 15.40 -12.76
C ASP A 35 -20.08 15.68 -11.25
N ASP A 36 -19.19 15.07 -10.48
CA ASP A 36 -18.99 15.38 -9.07
C ASP A 36 -17.91 16.46 -8.91
N GLY A 37 -17.95 17.19 -7.79
CA GLY A 37 -16.88 18.14 -7.45
C GLY A 37 -15.92 17.59 -6.41
N LEU A 38 -15.71 16.27 -6.38
CA LEU A 38 -14.59 15.70 -5.64
C LEU A 38 -13.28 15.97 -6.37
N SER A 39 -12.17 15.79 -5.67
CA SER A 39 -10.87 15.79 -6.34
C SER A 39 -10.79 14.62 -7.34
N PRO A 40 -10.07 14.76 -8.47
CA PRO A 40 -10.04 13.74 -9.54
C PRO A 40 -9.73 12.33 -9.02
N HIS A 41 -8.79 12.21 -8.09
CA HIS A 41 -8.44 10.92 -7.48
C HIS A 41 -9.60 10.33 -6.67
N MET A 42 -10.29 11.13 -5.86
CA MET A 42 -11.41 10.65 -5.06
C MET A 42 -12.57 10.20 -5.94
N SER A 43 -12.89 10.99 -6.98
CA SER A 43 -13.90 10.64 -7.97
C SER A 43 -13.58 9.30 -8.63
N GLN A 44 -12.31 9.12 -9.05
CA GLN A 44 -11.82 7.86 -9.60
C GLN A 44 -12.00 6.69 -8.62
N THR A 45 -11.57 6.83 -7.36
CA THR A 45 -11.71 5.77 -6.34
C THR A 45 -13.17 5.39 -6.12
N ILE A 46 -14.08 6.38 -6.09
CA ILE A 46 -15.52 6.15 -5.98
C ILE A 46 -16.04 5.33 -7.14
N GLN A 47 -15.67 5.68 -8.37
CA GLN A 47 -16.11 4.98 -9.58
C GLN A 47 -15.55 3.56 -9.67
N GLU A 48 -14.26 3.37 -9.35
CA GLU A 48 -13.58 2.08 -9.36
C GLU A 48 -14.22 1.11 -8.35
N LYS A 49 -14.42 1.56 -7.12
CA LYS A 49 -15.05 0.77 -6.06
C LYS A 49 -16.56 0.61 -6.24
N GLY A 50 -17.17 1.30 -7.21
CA GLY A 50 -18.59 1.23 -7.49
C GLY A 50 -19.45 1.89 -6.41
N TYR A 51 -18.93 2.93 -5.78
CA TYR A 51 -19.66 3.78 -4.86
C TYR A 51 -20.51 4.79 -5.63
N ILE A 52 -21.65 5.19 -5.05
CA ILE A 52 -22.62 6.09 -5.68
C ILE A 52 -22.85 7.29 -4.79
N LEU A 53 -22.71 8.49 -5.36
CA LEU A 53 -23.15 9.73 -4.72
C LEU A 53 -24.60 10.01 -5.12
N THR A 54 -25.56 9.75 -4.24
CA THR A 54 -26.99 9.82 -4.60
C THR A 54 -27.45 11.23 -5.00
N CYS A 55 -26.72 12.28 -4.62
CA CYS A 55 -27.08 13.67 -4.98
C CYS A 55 -26.61 14.10 -6.38
N SER A 56 -25.72 13.34 -7.02
CA SER A 56 -25.15 13.62 -8.35
C SER A 56 -25.23 12.40 -9.26
N THR A 57 -26.16 11.49 -8.98
CA THR A 57 -26.35 10.26 -9.77
C THR A 57 -27.78 10.17 -10.24
N ARG A 58 -27.95 9.85 -11.52
CA ARG A 58 -29.24 9.60 -12.16
C ARG A 58 -29.46 8.11 -12.35
N VAL A 59 -30.67 7.64 -12.08
CA VAL A 59 -31.06 6.25 -12.31
C VAL A 59 -31.59 6.13 -13.74
N ILE A 60 -31.05 5.19 -14.52
CA ILE A 60 -31.44 4.94 -15.92
C ILE A 60 -31.96 3.51 -16.15
N GLY A 61 -31.83 2.62 -15.16
CA GLY A 61 -32.28 1.24 -15.24
C GLY A 61 -33.15 0.85 -14.05
N GLU A 62 -33.81 -0.29 -14.16
CA GLU A 62 -34.66 -0.84 -13.10
C GLU A 62 -33.85 -1.67 -12.09
N GLY A 63 -34.45 -1.94 -10.93
CA GLY A 63 -33.89 -2.85 -9.93
C GLY A 63 -32.68 -2.31 -9.15
N LEU A 64 -32.45 -0.98 -9.17
CA LEU A 64 -31.39 -0.37 -8.37
C LEU A 64 -31.72 -0.47 -6.88
N GLN A 65 -30.86 -1.15 -6.12
CA GLN A 65 -30.93 -1.21 -4.67
C GLN A 65 -29.61 -0.75 -4.08
N LEU A 66 -29.68 0.24 -3.20
CA LEU A 66 -28.53 0.86 -2.56
C LEU A 66 -28.60 0.72 -1.04
N ASN A 67 -27.46 0.40 -0.44
CA ASN A 67 -27.23 0.54 0.99
C ASN A 67 -26.79 1.97 1.25
N LEU A 68 -27.54 2.69 2.08
CA LEU A 68 -27.25 4.06 2.50
C LEU A 68 -26.64 4.07 3.91
N GLY A 69 -25.98 5.17 4.29
CA GLY A 69 -25.36 5.30 5.61
C GLY A 69 -23.98 4.65 5.73
N GLU A 70 -23.38 4.28 4.60
CA GLU A 70 -22.04 3.69 4.50
C GLU A 70 -20.94 4.76 4.36
N ASN A 71 -21.24 6.02 4.68
CA ASN A 71 -20.32 7.15 4.49
C ASN A 71 -19.00 6.98 5.24
N GLN A 72 -19.03 6.39 6.45
CA GLN A 72 -17.82 6.12 7.23
C GLN A 72 -16.92 5.07 6.57
N LYS A 73 -17.51 4.02 6.01
CA LYS A 73 -16.78 3.00 5.25
C LYS A 73 -16.13 3.62 4.02
N VAL A 74 -16.90 4.35 3.23
CA VAL A 74 -16.37 5.01 2.02
C VAL A 74 -15.28 6.03 2.36
N TRP A 75 -15.43 6.76 3.46
CA TRP A 75 -14.41 7.70 3.91
C TRP A 75 -13.06 7.00 4.16
N LYS A 76 -13.08 5.83 4.83
CA LYS A 76 -11.85 5.03 5.02
C LYS A 76 -11.27 4.57 3.69
N ASP A 77 -12.10 4.04 2.81
CA ASP A 77 -11.68 3.57 1.50
C ASP A 77 -11.07 4.66 0.61
N VAL A 78 -11.57 5.89 0.71
CA VAL A 78 -11.13 7.01 -0.14
C VAL A 78 -9.94 7.74 0.47
N TYR A 79 -9.87 7.86 1.80
CA TYR A 79 -8.85 8.65 2.49
C TYR A 79 -7.80 7.83 3.23
N GLN A 80 -8.16 6.70 3.84
CA GLN A 80 -7.24 5.90 4.65
C GLN A 80 -6.31 5.04 3.76
N GLU A 81 -6.86 4.35 2.75
CA GLU A 81 -6.06 3.55 1.80
C GLU A 81 -5.02 4.39 1.03
N ARG A 82 -5.23 5.70 0.90
CA ARG A 82 -4.26 6.63 0.33
C ARG A 82 -2.92 6.61 1.06
N PHE A 83 -2.95 6.46 2.38
CA PHE A 83 -1.75 6.46 3.21
C PHE A 83 -1.14 5.07 3.36
N GLU A 84 -1.94 4.02 3.17
CA GLU A 84 -1.52 2.64 3.39
C GLU A 84 -0.90 2.00 2.12
N ASN A 85 -1.38 2.33 0.92
CA ASN A 85 -1.03 1.61 -0.31
C ASN A 85 -0.42 2.48 -1.44
N GLY A 86 -0.02 3.72 -1.14
CA GLY A 86 0.35 4.71 -2.18
C GLY A 86 1.85 5.02 -2.33
N PRO A 87 2.21 5.77 -3.40
CA PRO A 87 3.57 6.31 -3.63
C PRO A 87 4.08 7.23 -2.51
N VAL A 88 3.20 7.60 -1.57
CA VAL A 88 3.55 8.31 -0.35
C VAL A 88 4.51 7.49 0.51
N GLN A 89 4.38 6.16 0.51
CA GLN A 89 5.27 5.28 1.27
C GLN A 89 6.66 5.23 0.63
N ASP A 90 6.75 5.06 -0.70
CA ASP A 90 8.02 5.12 -1.42
C ASP A 90 8.71 6.48 -1.27
N VAL A 91 7.96 7.58 -1.35
CA VAL A 91 8.48 8.93 -1.12
C VAL A 91 8.96 9.11 0.31
N ALA A 92 8.22 8.58 1.30
CA ALA A 92 8.62 8.62 2.70
C ALA A 92 9.90 7.79 2.93
N TRP A 93 9.99 6.60 2.35
CA TRP A 93 11.17 5.73 2.46
C TRP A 93 12.38 6.35 1.78
N ALA A 94 12.20 6.95 0.59
CA ALA A 94 13.24 7.69 -0.10
C ALA A 94 13.71 8.91 0.70
N ALA A 95 12.79 9.64 1.35
CA ALA A 95 13.14 10.77 2.22
C ALA A 95 13.91 10.32 3.46
N MET A 96 13.48 9.22 4.11
CA MET A 96 14.19 8.62 5.23
C MET A 96 15.60 8.15 4.84
N ALA A 97 15.73 7.45 3.71
CA ALA A 97 17.02 6.99 3.18
C ALA A 97 17.96 8.17 2.89
N ARG A 98 17.45 9.25 2.28
CA ARG A 98 18.23 10.49 2.03
C ARG A 98 18.70 11.12 3.33
N THR A 99 17.83 11.22 4.32
CA THR A 99 18.15 11.81 5.64
C THR A 99 19.21 10.99 6.35
N LYS A 100 19.07 9.65 6.35
CA LYS A 100 20.05 8.74 6.92
C LYS A 100 21.41 8.88 6.24
N ARG A 101 21.44 8.87 4.90
CA ARG A 101 22.68 9.07 4.12
C ARG A 101 23.37 10.38 4.46
N LEU A 102 22.64 11.50 4.54
CA LEU A 102 23.22 12.81 4.89
C LEU A 102 23.78 12.82 6.31
N SER A 103 23.08 12.16 7.25
CA SER A 103 23.58 11.98 8.62
C SER A 103 24.86 11.14 8.66
N ASP A 104 24.92 10.09 7.87
CA ASP A 104 26.05 9.17 7.79
C ASP A 104 27.27 9.82 7.15
N GLU A 105 27.07 10.57 6.05
CA GLU A 105 28.10 11.38 5.40
C GLU A 105 28.68 12.43 6.36
N ARG A 106 27.83 13.06 7.19
CA ARG A 106 28.26 14.04 8.19
C ARG A 106 29.01 13.41 9.36
N ASN A 107 28.74 12.13 9.66
CA ASN A 107 29.31 11.40 10.79
C ASN A 107 30.32 10.33 10.34
N LYS A 108 31.08 10.61 9.28
CA LYS A 108 32.10 9.69 8.74
C LYS A 108 33.07 9.11 9.79
N PRO A 109 33.59 9.87 10.78
CA PRO A 109 34.50 9.32 11.80
C PRO A 109 33.83 8.27 12.69
N ARG A 110 32.53 8.44 12.99
CA ARG A 110 31.74 7.47 13.76
C ARG A 110 31.58 6.17 12.98
N TRP A 111 31.36 6.26 11.67
CA TRP A 111 31.28 5.10 10.77
C TRP A 111 32.61 4.36 10.66
N GLN A 112 33.72 5.08 10.53
CA GLN A 112 35.05 4.48 10.50
C GLN A 112 35.33 3.69 11.78
N LYS A 113 35.11 4.32 12.94
CA LYS A 113 35.29 3.66 14.24
C LYS A 113 34.39 2.43 14.41
N ALA A 114 33.11 2.51 14.05
CA ALA A 114 32.20 1.38 14.15
C ALA A 114 32.55 0.24 13.17
N THR A 115 33.10 0.58 11.99
CA THR A 115 33.55 -0.40 11.00
C THR A 115 34.83 -1.07 11.44
N GLU A 116 35.78 -0.30 12.00
CA GLU A 116 37.01 -0.83 12.60
C GLU A 116 36.68 -1.75 13.77
N GLU A 117 35.80 -1.34 14.70
CA GLU A 117 35.35 -2.17 15.83
C GLU A 117 34.60 -3.44 15.36
N GLY A 118 33.79 -3.35 14.30
CA GLY A 118 33.10 -4.50 13.72
C GLY A 118 34.02 -5.47 12.96
N ILE A 119 35.07 -4.96 12.31
CA ILE A 119 36.10 -5.77 11.65
C ILE A 119 36.99 -6.45 12.70
N ILE A 120 37.33 -5.75 13.79
CA ILE A 120 38.12 -6.31 14.90
C ILE A 120 37.35 -7.47 15.56
N LEU A 121 36.05 -7.32 15.80
CA LEU A 121 35.20 -8.40 16.34
C LEU A 121 35.00 -9.58 15.38
N ALA A 122 35.12 -9.37 14.06
CA ALA A 122 35.06 -10.44 13.06
C ALA A 122 36.42 -11.15 12.86
N GLY A 123 37.53 -10.48 13.19
CA GLY A 123 38.88 -11.03 13.10
C GLY A 123 39.30 -11.89 14.30
N ASP A 124 38.69 -11.69 15.47
CA ASP A 124 39.00 -12.47 16.69
C ASP A 124 38.31 -13.85 16.76
N ASN A 125 37.56 -14.25 15.73
CA ASN A 125 36.82 -15.52 15.69
C ASN A 125 37.48 -16.59 14.78
N ASP A 126 38.71 -16.37 14.30
CA ASP A 126 39.41 -17.26 13.36
C ASP A 126 40.75 -17.80 13.89
N GLU A 127 40.86 -18.00 15.21
CA GLU A 127 41.99 -18.74 15.81
C GLU A 127 41.48 -19.69 16.92
N SER A 128 40.90 -20.82 16.52
CA SER A 128 40.80 -22.07 17.31
C SER A 128 40.23 -23.19 16.44
N ASP A 129 41.09 -23.97 15.77
CA ASP A 129 41.19 -25.41 16.07
C ASP A 129 42.25 -26.11 15.21
N ASP A 130 43.17 -26.70 15.96
CA ASP A 130 44.35 -27.44 15.57
C ASP A 130 43.98 -28.88 15.13
N SER A 131 44.66 -29.33 14.07
CA SER A 131 45.03 -30.72 13.75
C SER A 131 44.00 -31.86 13.82
N SER A 132 43.75 -32.51 12.67
CA SER A 132 43.76 -33.98 12.66
C SER A 132 44.20 -34.56 11.31
N SER A 133 45.31 -35.29 11.36
CA SER A 133 45.89 -36.08 10.28
C SER A 133 44.93 -37.15 9.77
N THR A 134 44.96 -37.47 8.47
CA THR A 134 44.58 -38.80 8.01
C THR A 134 45.43 -39.22 6.82
N THR A 135 46.20 -40.27 7.05
CA THR A 135 46.96 -41.09 6.11
C THR A 135 46.07 -41.74 5.06
N THR A 136 46.48 -41.73 3.80
CA THR A 136 45.92 -42.63 2.77
C THR A 136 47.05 -43.50 2.22
N THR A 137 46.96 -44.80 2.49
CA THR A 137 47.81 -45.85 1.91
C THR A 137 46.91 -46.89 1.26
N THR A 138 47.46 -47.56 0.23
CA THR A 138 46.97 -48.72 -0.52
C THR A 138 45.99 -48.42 -1.66
N SER A 139 46.07 -49.02 -2.85
CA SER A 139 47.03 -49.88 -3.58
C SER A 139 46.35 -50.24 -4.91
N ASP A 140 47.13 -50.40 -5.99
CA ASP A 140 47.03 -51.40 -7.10
C ASP A 140 45.64 -51.74 -7.71
N ASP A 141 45.43 -51.96 -9.02
CA ASP A 141 46.26 -52.56 -10.07
C ASP A 141 45.46 -52.55 -11.41
N LYS A 142 46.18 -52.59 -12.54
CA LYS A 142 45.85 -53.15 -13.89
C LYS A 142 44.52 -52.81 -14.62
N GLU A 143 44.50 -52.60 -15.93
CA GLU A 143 45.24 -53.25 -17.04
C GLU A 143 45.39 -52.28 -18.24
#